data_AF-A0A0L0JKX6-F1
#
_entry.id   AF-A0A0L0JKX6-F1
#
_cell.length_a   1.000
_cell.length_b   1.000
_cell.length_c   1.000
_cell.angle_alpha   90.00
_cell.angle_beta   90.00
_cell.angle_gamma   90.00
#
_symmetry.space_group_name_H-M   'P 1'
#
loop_
_entity.id
_entity.type
_entity.pdbx_description
1 polymer ?
#
loop_
_entity_poly.entity_id
_entity_poly.type
_entity_poly.pdbx_seq_one_letter_code
_entity_poly.pdbx_strand_id
1 'polypeptide(L)'
;MDSEGHRADLGLAAVARRRAALARERADRAETAAERHELLATKTGQEIHTHIAMTHRRTAECHRASARLQDSFAFRAAAWAGGRGTRPRFMTVVAEACGTDSAAIALLDADQNQLAVAVSDQLSSTAQDLEYVLGEGPGQDVAAGHRPMHVSRPEIEARWPGYGASLIPLGIDSVAAVPLRTQDGCIGSLTVFNPRPADVRPARLAGIAEVLTHIVLLDPDADPDLYGGTDVRATVHQAVGALSEQIGCSIADALALIKARAFAEEVSPDIVARQILHGDRKLT
;
A
#
# COMPACT_ATOMS: atom_id res chain seq x y z
N MET A 1 -3.03 -30.92 -12.72
CA MET A 1 -2.49 -30.56 -11.39
C MET A 1 -1.14 -29.94 -11.68
N ASP A 2 -1.11 -28.61 -11.77
CA ASP A 2 -0.02 -27.86 -12.42
C ASP A 2 1.26 -27.89 -11.60
N SER A 3 2.24 -28.64 -12.12
CA SER A 3 3.64 -28.61 -11.69
C SER A 3 4.26 -27.22 -11.88
N GLU A 4 3.73 -26.39 -12.77
CA GLU A 4 4.17 -25.01 -13.00
C GLU A 4 3.68 -24.04 -11.91
N GLY A 5 2.42 -24.16 -11.49
CA GLY A 5 1.85 -23.40 -10.37
C GLY A 5 2.56 -23.71 -9.05
N HIS A 6 2.75 -25.00 -8.73
CA HIS A 6 3.45 -25.42 -7.51
C HIS A 6 4.91 -24.92 -7.43
N ARG A 7 5.58 -24.75 -8.58
CA ARG A 7 6.96 -24.25 -8.66
C ARG A 7 7.04 -22.73 -8.51
N ALA A 8 6.05 -21.99 -9.02
CA ALA A 8 5.89 -20.56 -8.76
C ALA A 8 5.58 -20.27 -7.27
N ASP A 9 4.79 -21.14 -6.65
CA ASP A 9 4.32 -21.02 -5.27
C ASP A 9 5.44 -21.26 -4.23
N LEU A 10 6.30 -22.25 -4.47
CA LEU A 10 7.55 -22.44 -3.72
C LEU A 10 8.54 -21.28 -3.92
N GLY A 11 8.47 -20.62 -5.08
CA GLY A 11 9.27 -19.44 -5.41
C GLY A 11 8.96 -18.25 -4.50
N LEU A 12 7.69 -18.03 -4.15
CA LEU A 12 7.26 -16.89 -3.34
C LEU A 12 7.93 -16.84 -1.96
N ALA A 13 7.96 -17.99 -1.26
CA ALA A 13 8.63 -18.09 0.04
C ALA A 13 10.14 -17.88 -0.09
N ALA A 14 10.77 -18.41 -1.14
CA ALA A 14 12.21 -18.25 -1.37
C ALA A 14 12.58 -16.79 -1.68
N VAL A 15 11.80 -16.12 -2.54
CA VAL A 15 11.96 -14.69 -2.85
C VAL A 15 11.82 -13.85 -1.58
N ALA A 16 10.78 -14.08 -0.78
CA ALA A 16 10.57 -13.33 0.45
C ALA A 16 11.75 -13.51 1.45
N ARG A 17 12.28 -14.74 1.60
CA ARG A 17 13.51 -14.98 2.40
C ARG A 17 14.73 -14.26 1.84
N ARG A 18 14.90 -14.24 0.52
CA ARG A 18 16.00 -13.50 -0.13
C ARG A 18 15.89 -12.01 0.15
N ARG A 19 14.70 -11.42 0.00
CA ARG A 19 14.45 -10.01 0.35
C ARG A 19 14.71 -9.73 1.82
N ALA A 20 14.30 -10.63 2.72
CA ALA A 20 14.58 -10.51 4.15
C ALA A 20 16.10 -10.51 4.43
N ALA A 21 16.86 -11.41 3.80
CA ALA A 21 18.32 -11.46 3.92
C ALA A 21 18.99 -10.18 3.41
N LEU A 22 18.62 -9.71 2.22
CA LEU A 22 19.14 -8.46 1.65
C LEU A 22 18.80 -7.24 2.52
N ALA A 23 17.59 -7.20 3.09
CA ALA A 23 17.20 -6.16 4.03
C ALA A 23 18.06 -6.18 5.30
N ARG A 24 18.39 -7.36 5.85
CA ARG A 24 19.33 -7.46 6.98
C ARG A 24 20.73 -6.98 6.61
N GLU A 25 21.26 -7.37 5.45
CA GLU A 25 22.57 -6.87 4.98
C GLU A 25 22.58 -5.35 4.81
N ARG A 26 21.50 -4.76 4.29
CA ARG A 26 21.35 -3.29 4.19
C ARG A 26 21.30 -2.65 5.59
N ALA A 27 20.65 -3.28 6.55
CA ALA A 27 20.62 -2.81 7.94
C ALA A 27 22.01 -2.82 8.57
N ASP A 28 22.76 -3.91 8.42
CA ASP A 28 24.11 -4.05 8.98
C ASP A 28 25.07 -3.02 8.37
N ARG A 29 25.00 -2.80 7.05
CA ARG A 29 25.76 -1.74 6.36
C ARG A 29 25.45 -0.35 6.89
N ALA A 30 24.17 -0.05 7.11
CA ALA A 30 23.73 1.24 7.66
C ALA A 30 24.20 1.40 9.12
N GLU A 31 24.15 0.34 9.94
CA GLU A 31 24.65 0.39 11.31
C GLU A 31 26.16 0.63 11.38
N THR A 32 26.95 -0.07 10.57
CA THR A 32 28.40 0.20 10.47
C THR A 32 28.69 1.63 9.99
N ALA A 33 27.84 2.21 9.15
CA ALA A 33 27.96 3.62 8.76
C ALA A 33 27.63 4.57 9.93
N ALA A 34 26.58 4.27 10.71
CA ALA A 34 26.24 5.04 11.91
C ALA A 34 27.39 5.07 12.92
N GLU A 35 27.94 3.89 13.26
CA GLU A 35 29.05 3.76 14.23
C GLU A 35 30.29 4.55 13.80
N ARG A 36 30.63 4.52 12.50
CA ARG A 36 31.72 5.34 11.95
C ARG A 36 31.47 6.83 12.16
N HIS A 37 30.25 7.31 11.94
CA HIS A 37 29.90 8.71 12.14
C HIS A 37 29.81 9.10 13.63
N GLU A 38 29.39 8.21 14.52
CA GLU A 38 29.42 8.44 15.98
C GLU A 38 30.85 8.61 16.49
N LEU A 39 31.78 7.78 16.01
CA LEU A 39 33.21 7.92 16.32
C LEU A 39 33.79 9.25 15.80
N LEU A 40 33.41 9.67 14.59
CA LEU A 40 33.83 10.95 14.02
C LEU A 40 33.24 12.14 14.79
N ALA A 41 31.97 12.07 15.20
CA ALA A 41 31.32 13.08 16.03
C ALA A 41 32.06 13.25 17.37
N THR A 42 32.44 12.13 18.00
CA THR A 42 33.18 12.12 19.26
C THR A 42 34.58 12.74 19.11
N LYS A 43 35.26 12.51 17.98
CA LYS A 43 36.61 13.04 17.71
C LYS A 43 36.64 14.51 17.31
N THR A 44 35.66 14.94 16.51
CA THR A 44 35.67 16.27 15.87
C THR A 44 34.78 17.28 16.58
N GLY A 45 33.80 16.82 17.38
CA GLY A 45 32.75 17.64 17.97
C GLY A 45 31.77 18.22 16.95
N GLN A 46 31.83 17.84 15.67
CA GLN A 46 30.98 18.41 14.63
C GLN A 46 29.57 17.79 14.64
N GLU A 47 28.56 18.64 14.71
CA GLU A 47 27.14 18.23 14.75
C GLU A 47 26.70 17.46 13.49
N ILE A 48 27.35 17.71 12.34
CA ILE A 48 27.03 17.03 11.09
C ILE A 48 27.23 15.51 11.19
N HIS A 49 28.25 15.05 11.91
CA HIS A 49 28.49 13.62 12.09
C HIS A 49 27.46 12.99 13.02
N THR A 50 27.01 13.70 14.04
CA THR A 50 25.88 13.27 14.88
C THR A 50 24.61 13.12 14.04
N HIS A 51 24.32 14.10 13.17
CA HIS A 51 23.16 14.04 12.29
C HIS A 51 23.21 12.85 11.33
N ILE A 52 24.35 12.68 10.62
CA ILE A 52 24.53 11.56 9.69
C ILE A 52 24.43 10.20 10.41
N ALA A 53 24.99 10.08 11.62
CA ALA A 53 24.85 8.89 12.44
C ALA A 53 23.39 8.56 12.75
N MET A 54 22.61 9.56 13.21
CA MET A 54 21.19 9.39 13.48
C MET A 54 20.39 8.96 12.24
N THR A 55 20.68 9.54 11.07
CA THR A 55 20.07 9.13 9.80
C THR A 55 20.37 7.67 9.50
N HIS A 56 21.63 7.24 9.62
CA HIS A 56 22.00 5.85 9.39
C HIS A 56 21.38 4.87 10.40
N ARG A 57 21.24 5.25 11.68
CA ARG A 57 20.51 4.44 12.68
C ARG A 57 19.05 4.23 12.27
N ARG A 58 18.36 5.30 11.86
CA ARG A 58 16.97 5.23 11.39
C ARG A 58 16.84 4.34 10.14
N THR A 59 17.75 4.48 9.18
CA THR A 59 17.80 3.61 7.99
C THR A 59 18.01 2.14 8.37
N ALA A 60 18.90 1.85 9.33
CA ALA A 60 19.13 0.50 9.81
C ALA A 60 17.87 -0.11 10.46
N GLU A 61 17.18 0.65 11.33
CA GLU A 61 15.92 0.24 11.93
C GLU A 61 14.84 -0.05 10.89
N CYS A 62 14.71 0.81 9.89
CA CYS A 62 13.78 0.64 8.78
C CYS A 62 14.06 -0.66 8.00
N HIS A 63 15.31 -0.93 7.67
CA HIS A 63 15.71 -2.17 6.99
C HIS A 63 15.46 -3.43 7.84
N ARG A 64 15.68 -3.36 9.16
CA ARG A 64 15.33 -4.48 10.06
C ARG A 64 13.83 -4.73 10.12
N ALA A 65 13.03 -3.67 10.19
CA ALA A 65 11.57 -3.80 10.18
C ALA A 65 11.08 -4.38 8.85
N SER A 66 11.64 -3.95 7.71
CA SER A 66 11.41 -4.56 6.40
C SER A 66 11.74 -6.06 6.41
N ALA A 67 12.89 -6.45 6.95
CA ALA A 67 13.27 -7.86 7.04
C ALA A 67 12.24 -8.69 7.83
N ARG A 68 11.75 -8.16 8.97
CA ARG A 68 10.72 -8.83 9.79
C ARG A 68 9.40 -9.03 9.03
N LEU A 69 8.96 -8.04 8.27
CA LEU A 69 7.76 -8.16 7.43
C LEU A 69 7.95 -9.25 6.36
N GLN A 70 9.11 -9.25 5.69
CA GLN A 70 9.44 -10.24 4.66
C GLN A 70 9.57 -11.66 5.23
N ASP A 71 10.14 -11.83 6.42
CA ASP A 71 10.21 -13.13 7.11
C ASP A 71 8.82 -13.67 7.47
N SER A 72 7.96 -12.82 8.03
CA SER A 72 6.59 -13.22 8.37
C SER A 72 5.81 -13.60 7.11
N PHE A 73 5.98 -12.85 6.02
CA PHE A 73 5.41 -13.21 4.73
C PHE A 73 5.98 -14.52 4.18
N ALA A 74 7.30 -14.73 4.25
CA ALA A 74 7.95 -15.97 3.83
C ALA A 74 7.47 -17.18 4.61
N PHE A 75 7.23 -17.02 5.91
CA PHE A 75 6.66 -18.07 6.76
C PHE A 75 5.26 -18.47 6.30
N ARG A 76 4.37 -17.48 6.06
CA ARG A 76 3.02 -17.73 5.55
C ARG A 76 3.06 -18.36 4.15
N ALA A 77 3.93 -17.88 3.27
CA ALA A 77 4.09 -18.41 1.91
C ALA A 77 4.57 -19.87 1.92
N ALA A 78 5.50 -20.21 2.82
CA ALA A 78 5.97 -21.59 2.97
C ALA A 78 4.88 -22.52 3.52
N ALA A 79 4.08 -22.06 4.48
CA ALA A 79 2.95 -22.82 5.01
C ALA A 79 1.92 -23.11 3.90
N TRP A 80 1.61 -22.12 3.06
CA TRP A 80 0.74 -22.27 1.91
C TRP A 80 1.28 -23.24 0.85
N ALA A 81 2.55 -23.11 0.47
CA ALA A 81 3.19 -24.06 -0.46
C ALA A 81 3.19 -25.50 0.07
N GLY A 82 3.19 -25.68 1.40
CA GLY A 82 2.99 -26.96 2.08
C GLY A 82 1.54 -27.45 2.16
N GLY A 83 0.60 -26.81 1.44
CA GLY A 83 -0.80 -27.20 1.35
C GLY A 83 -1.70 -26.67 2.47
N ARG A 84 -1.29 -25.64 3.22
CA ARG A 84 -2.07 -25.08 4.34
C ARG A 84 -2.60 -23.68 4.04
N GLY A 85 -3.92 -23.50 4.16
CA GLY A 85 -4.56 -22.18 4.12
C GLY A 85 -4.62 -21.56 2.73
N THR A 86 -4.85 -20.25 2.68
CA THR A 86 -5.01 -19.45 1.46
C THR A 86 -3.68 -18.84 1.04
N ARG A 87 -3.52 -18.55 -0.26
CA ARG A 87 -2.35 -17.81 -0.76
C ARG A 87 -2.19 -16.48 0.01
N PRO A 88 -1.06 -16.25 0.68
CA PRO A 88 -0.88 -15.04 1.46
C PRO A 88 -0.66 -13.84 0.53
N ARG A 89 -1.14 -12.68 0.97
CA ARG A 89 -0.79 -11.37 0.41
C ARG A 89 0.16 -10.68 1.37
N PHE A 90 1.14 -9.93 0.87
CA PHE A 90 2.08 -9.23 1.74
C PHE A 90 1.36 -8.25 2.68
N MET A 91 0.31 -7.60 2.19
CA MET A 91 -0.52 -6.70 2.98
C MET A 91 -1.19 -7.35 4.19
N THR A 92 -1.38 -8.68 4.21
CA THR A 92 -1.88 -9.38 5.42
C THR A 92 -0.88 -9.35 6.58
N VAL A 93 0.42 -9.27 6.30
CA VAL A 93 1.47 -9.11 7.31
C VAL A 93 1.56 -7.66 7.76
N VAL A 94 1.38 -6.73 6.82
CA VAL A 94 1.33 -5.30 7.11
C VAL A 94 0.14 -4.95 8.00
N ALA A 95 -1.05 -5.47 7.69
CA ALA A 95 -2.25 -5.32 8.50
C ALA A 95 -1.99 -5.77 9.94
N GLU A 96 -1.43 -6.99 10.13
CA GLU A 96 -1.10 -7.51 11.46
C GLU A 96 -0.09 -6.61 12.20
N ALA A 97 0.94 -6.13 11.50
CA ALA A 97 1.92 -5.20 12.08
C ALA A 97 1.28 -3.88 12.54
N CYS A 98 0.23 -3.43 11.84
CA CYS A 98 -0.59 -2.28 12.17
C CYS A 98 -1.65 -2.54 13.26
N GLY A 99 -1.82 -3.79 13.73
CA GLY A 99 -2.84 -4.16 14.72
C GLY A 99 -4.26 -4.20 14.15
N THR A 100 -4.39 -4.58 12.88
CA THR A 100 -5.67 -4.83 12.21
C THR A 100 -5.60 -6.09 11.36
N ASP A 101 -6.75 -6.58 10.92
CA ASP A 101 -6.85 -7.63 9.90
C ASP A 101 -6.99 -7.02 8.48
N SER A 102 -7.39 -5.74 8.39
CA SER A 102 -7.72 -5.06 7.14
C SER A 102 -6.91 -3.78 6.92
N ALA A 103 -6.05 -3.78 5.90
CA ALA A 103 -5.22 -2.65 5.53
C ALA A 103 -4.99 -2.56 4.02
N ALA A 104 -4.82 -1.34 3.54
CA ALA A 104 -4.51 -1.03 2.16
C ALA A 104 -3.34 -0.05 2.07
N ILE A 105 -2.55 -0.19 1.01
CA ILE A 105 -1.60 0.81 0.58
C ILE A 105 -2.02 1.31 -0.81
N ALA A 106 -2.07 2.62 -1.00
CA ALA A 106 -2.34 3.25 -2.28
C ALA A 106 -1.12 4.09 -2.68
N LEU A 107 -0.66 3.94 -3.92
CA LEU A 107 0.36 4.78 -4.52
C LEU A 107 -0.30 5.76 -5.49
N LEU A 108 0.15 7.00 -5.45
CA LEU A 108 -0.41 8.10 -6.22
C LEU A 108 0.65 8.70 -7.14
N ASP A 109 0.20 9.30 -8.25
CA ASP A 109 1.04 10.18 -9.06
C ASP A 109 1.10 11.61 -8.49
N ALA A 110 1.80 12.50 -9.19
CA ALA A 110 1.95 13.90 -8.80
C ALA A 110 0.61 14.67 -8.80
N ASP A 111 -0.38 14.21 -9.58
CA ASP A 111 -1.72 14.79 -9.68
C ASP A 111 -2.72 14.09 -8.73
N GLN A 112 -2.22 13.26 -7.81
CA GLN A 112 -2.99 12.47 -6.84
C GLN A 112 -3.90 11.40 -7.46
N ASN A 113 -3.65 10.99 -8.70
CA ASN A 113 -4.33 9.83 -9.28
C ASN A 113 -3.73 8.54 -8.72
N GLN A 114 -4.61 7.60 -8.36
CA GLN A 114 -4.17 6.30 -7.85
C GLN A 114 -3.57 5.45 -8.96
N LEU A 115 -2.26 5.18 -8.86
CA LEU A 115 -1.48 4.37 -9.79
C LEU A 115 -1.54 2.88 -9.46
N ALA A 116 -1.48 2.56 -8.17
CA ALA A 116 -1.47 1.19 -7.70
C ALA A 116 -2.10 1.10 -6.31
N VAL A 117 -2.69 -0.05 -6.01
CA VAL A 117 -3.21 -0.35 -4.68
C VAL A 117 -2.85 -1.77 -4.31
N ALA A 118 -2.43 -2.01 -3.07
CA ALA A 118 -2.33 -3.36 -2.53
C ALA A 118 -3.16 -3.49 -1.26
N VAL A 119 -3.88 -4.60 -1.13
CA VAL A 119 -4.90 -4.79 -0.07
C VAL A 119 -4.75 -6.12 0.64
N SER A 120 -5.01 -6.14 1.95
CA SER A 120 -4.85 -7.35 2.77
C SER A 120 -6.00 -8.34 2.58
N ASP A 121 -7.21 -7.86 2.33
CA ASP A 121 -8.43 -8.65 2.29
C ASP A 121 -9.47 -8.05 1.32
N GLN A 122 -10.67 -8.64 1.28
CA GLN A 122 -11.76 -8.13 0.44
C GLN A 122 -12.35 -6.82 0.98
N LEU A 123 -12.37 -6.64 2.31
CA LEU A 123 -12.93 -5.45 2.95
C LEU A 123 -12.14 -4.19 2.57
N SER A 124 -10.82 -4.25 2.71
CA SER A 124 -9.88 -3.20 2.30
C SER A 124 -9.89 -2.99 0.78
N SER A 125 -10.10 -4.05 -0.02
CA SER A 125 -10.30 -3.93 -1.47
C SER A 125 -11.53 -3.08 -1.80
N THR A 126 -12.69 -3.44 -1.25
CA THR A 126 -13.94 -2.71 -1.50
C THR A 126 -13.86 -1.28 -0.97
N ALA A 127 -13.27 -1.08 0.22
CA ALA A 127 -13.05 0.24 0.78
C ALA A 127 -12.13 1.14 -0.07
N GLN A 128 -11.13 0.57 -0.75
CA GLN A 128 -10.27 1.34 -1.66
C GLN A 128 -10.95 1.63 -3.00
N ASP A 129 -11.76 0.71 -3.52
CA ASP A 129 -12.54 0.96 -4.72
C ASP A 129 -13.58 2.09 -4.50
N LEU A 130 -14.23 2.10 -3.35
CA LEU A 130 -15.13 3.19 -2.96
C LEU A 130 -14.41 4.54 -2.90
N GLU A 131 -13.24 4.60 -2.24
CA GLU A 131 -12.45 5.83 -2.13
C GLU A 131 -11.99 6.33 -3.51
N TYR A 132 -11.56 5.41 -4.37
CA TYR A 132 -11.17 5.74 -5.74
C TYR A 132 -12.32 6.29 -6.57
N VAL A 133 -13.47 5.62 -6.50
CA VAL A 133 -14.66 5.97 -7.28
C VAL A 133 -15.27 7.30 -6.83
N LEU A 134 -15.38 7.50 -5.52
CA LEU A 134 -16.02 8.67 -4.94
C LEU A 134 -15.13 9.90 -4.93
N GLY A 135 -13.80 9.73 -4.96
CA GLY A 135 -12.90 10.88 -4.91
C GLY A 135 -12.90 11.58 -3.55
N GLU A 136 -13.27 10.85 -2.49
CA GLU A 136 -13.11 11.29 -1.10
C GLU A 136 -12.80 10.07 -0.23
N GLY A 137 -11.99 10.29 0.81
CA GLY A 137 -11.60 9.24 1.73
C GLY A 137 -10.32 9.54 2.51
N PRO A 138 -10.01 8.68 3.49
CA PRO A 138 -8.90 8.88 4.40
C PRO A 138 -7.52 8.86 3.73
N GLY A 139 -7.32 8.00 2.73
CA GLY A 139 -6.07 7.95 1.98
C GLY A 139 -5.82 9.21 1.17
N GLN A 140 -6.85 9.72 0.48
CA GLN A 140 -6.80 10.96 -0.28
C GLN A 140 -6.56 12.18 0.62
N ASP A 141 -7.30 12.32 1.72
CA ASP A 141 -7.13 13.43 2.66
C ASP A 141 -5.72 13.45 3.26
N VAL A 142 -5.19 12.27 3.62
CA VAL A 142 -3.84 12.16 4.17
C VAL A 142 -2.78 12.43 3.11
N ALA A 143 -3.00 11.99 1.88
CA ALA A 143 -2.10 12.26 0.77
C ALA A 143 -2.05 13.77 0.44
N ALA A 144 -3.20 14.46 0.45
CA ALA A 144 -3.30 15.89 0.20
C ALA A 144 -2.84 16.75 1.39
N GLY A 145 -3.17 16.35 2.62
CA GLY A 145 -2.93 17.13 3.84
C GLY A 145 -1.67 16.75 4.61
N HIS A 146 -1.02 15.65 4.23
CA HIS A 146 0.21 15.11 4.82
C HIS A 146 0.18 15.00 6.35
N ARG A 147 -0.94 14.62 6.97
CA ARG A 147 -0.99 14.40 8.43
C ARG A 147 -1.63 13.05 8.73
N PRO A 148 -1.01 12.22 9.59
CA PRO A 148 -1.67 11.06 10.15
C PRO A 148 -3.05 11.41 10.73
N MET A 149 -4.02 10.55 10.52
CA MET A 149 -5.33 10.65 11.14
C MET A 149 -5.83 9.31 11.66
N HIS A 150 -6.69 9.37 12.66
CA HIS A 150 -7.49 8.27 13.15
C HIS A 150 -8.86 8.84 13.44
N VAL A 151 -9.88 8.31 12.78
CA VAL A 151 -11.25 8.78 12.84
C VAL A 151 -12.20 7.64 13.17
N SER A 152 -13.20 7.96 13.98
CA SER A 152 -14.28 7.06 14.38
C SER A 152 -15.51 7.21 13.46
N ARG A 153 -16.47 6.29 13.54
CA ARG A 153 -17.71 6.28 12.73
C ARG A 153 -18.37 7.67 12.56
N PRO A 154 -18.65 8.45 13.62
CA PRO A 154 -19.28 9.77 13.45
C PRO A 154 -18.44 10.74 12.63
N GLU A 155 -17.11 10.67 12.76
CA GLU A 155 -16.20 11.51 11.99
C GLU A 155 -16.06 11.03 10.55
N ILE A 156 -16.12 9.71 10.31
CA ILE A 156 -16.14 9.12 8.97
C ILE A 156 -17.36 9.64 8.20
N GLU A 157 -18.56 9.55 8.78
CA GLU A 157 -19.82 10.01 8.18
C GLU A 157 -19.83 11.53 7.96
N ALA A 158 -19.23 12.31 8.86
CA ALA A 158 -19.18 13.76 8.75
C ALA A 158 -18.14 14.27 7.75
N ARG A 159 -16.96 13.63 7.67
CA ARG A 159 -15.86 14.08 6.80
C ARG A 159 -16.05 13.65 5.35
N TRP A 160 -16.57 12.45 5.13
CA TRP A 160 -16.74 11.88 3.80
C TRP A 160 -18.18 11.38 3.67
N PRO A 161 -19.15 12.25 3.33
CA PRO A 161 -20.56 11.89 3.36
C PRO A 161 -20.92 10.76 2.39
N GLY A 162 -20.32 10.72 1.20
CA GLY A 162 -20.50 9.65 0.22
C GLY A 162 -19.76 8.38 0.64
N TYR A 163 -18.48 8.51 0.97
CA TYR A 163 -17.63 7.38 1.36
C TYR A 163 -18.13 6.74 2.64
N GLY A 164 -18.38 7.53 3.68
CA GLY A 164 -18.90 7.07 4.97
C GLY A 164 -20.22 6.35 4.84
N ALA A 165 -21.17 6.87 4.06
CA ALA A 165 -22.45 6.20 3.82
C ALA A 165 -22.29 4.80 3.19
N SER A 166 -21.27 4.59 2.34
CA SER A 166 -20.95 3.29 1.76
C SER A 166 -20.05 2.42 2.65
N LEU A 167 -19.20 3.03 3.49
CA LEU A 167 -18.18 2.35 4.29
C LEU A 167 -18.76 1.73 5.57
N ILE A 168 -19.68 2.45 6.22
CA ILE A 168 -20.29 2.01 7.49
C ILE A 168 -21.07 0.68 7.34
N PRO A 169 -21.90 0.46 6.29
CA PRO A 169 -22.57 -0.82 6.07
C PRO A 169 -21.62 -2.02 5.88
N LEU A 170 -20.36 -1.79 5.50
CA LEU A 170 -19.33 -2.83 5.41
C LEU A 170 -18.75 -3.24 6.78
N GLY A 171 -19.23 -2.61 7.86
CA GLY A 171 -18.78 -2.88 9.23
C GLY A 171 -17.48 -2.15 9.61
N ILE A 172 -17.08 -1.11 8.88
CA ILE A 172 -15.89 -0.30 9.18
C ILE A 172 -16.32 0.89 10.04
N ASP A 173 -15.93 0.86 11.32
CA ASP A 173 -16.34 1.84 12.33
C ASP A 173 -15.22 2.76 12.77
N SER A 174 -14.01 2.48 12.30
CA SER A 174 -12.82 3.27 12.60
C SER A 174 -11.84 3.11 11.46
N VAL A 175 -11.21 4.22 11.08
CA VAL A 175 -10.13 4.22 10.08
C VAL A 175 -8.97 5.04 10.58
N ALA A 176 -7.75 4.52 10.42
CA ALA A 176 -6.56 5.34 10.55
C ALA A 176 -5.80 5.35 9.22
N ALA A 177 -5.21 6.49 8.88
CA ALA A 177 -4.45 6.64 7.66
C ALA A 177 -3.20 7.46 7.92
N VAL A 178 -2.12 7.10 7.24
CA VAL A 178 -0.81 7.77 7.34
C VAL A 178 -0.18 7.91 5.95
N PRO A 179 0.52 9.03 5.68
CA PRO A 179 1.08 9.26 4.35
C PRO A 179 2.39 8.49 4.18
N LEU A 180 2.63 8.01 2.97
CA LEU A 180 3.90 7.45 2.52
C LEU A 180 4.79 8.60 2.04
N ARG A 181 5.74 9.02 2.88
CA ARG A 181 6.53 10.23 2.64
C ARG A 181 7.93 9.93 2.11
N THR A 182 8.34 10.73 1.14
CA THR A 182 9.70 10.81 0.62
C THR A 182 10.29 12.19 0.88
N GLN A 183 11.52 12.42 0.43
CA GLN A 183 12.12 13.76 0.43
C GLN A 183 11.38 14.70 -0.54
N ASP A 184 10.82 14.16 -1.62
CA ASP A 184 10.19 14.92 -2.71
C ASP A 184 8.69 15.14 -2.52
N GLY A 185 8.06 14.48 -1.53
CA GLY A 185 6.65 14.67 -1.22
C GLY A 185 5.96 13.44 -0.65
N CYS A 186 4.66 13.33 -0.92
CA CYS A 186 3.85 12.19 -0.53
C CYS A 186 3.55 11.34 -1.77
N ILE A 187 3.96 10.08 -1.75
CA ILE A 187 3.76 9.15 -2.88
C ILE A 187 2.53 8.27 -2.71
N GLY A 188 1.76 8.47 -1.63
CA GLY A 188 0.57 7.69 -1.35
C GLY A 188 0.23 7.59 0.13
N SER A 189 -0.56 6.59 0.50
CA SER A 189 -1.06 6.41 1.85
C SER A 189 -1.13 4.94 2.27
N LEU A 190 -0.95 4.69 3.56
CA LEU A 190 -1.34 3.46 4.23
C LEU A 190 -2.63 3.73 5.00
N THR A 191 -3.67 2.98 4.71
CA THR A 191 -4.99 3.04 5.34
C THR A 191 -5.25 1.74 6.08
N VAL A 192 -5.67 1.83 7.34
CA VAL A 192 -5.99 0.69 8.21
C VAL A 192 -7.44 0.79 8.68
N PHE A 193 -8.20 -0.28 8.49
CA PHE A 193 -9.63 -0.33 8.79
C PHE A 193 -9.85 -1.11 10.09
N ASN A 194 -10.74 -0.64 10.96
CA ASN A 194 -11.02 -1.22 12.28
C ASN A 194 -9.77 -1.60 13.11
N PRO A 195 -8.75 -0.73 13.19
CA PRO A 195 -7.57 -1.07 13.97
C PRO A 195 -7.89 -1.14 15.46
N ARG A 196 -7.22 -2.06 16.17
CA ARG A 196 -7.41 -2.23 17.62
C ARG A 196 -6.98 -0.96 18.35
N PRO A 197 -7.78 -0.39 19.28
CA PRO A 197 -7.46 0.90 19.90
C PRO A 197 -6.07 0.98 20.56
N ALA A 198 -5.58 -0.12 21.13
CA ALA A 198 -4.25 -0.18 21.74
C ALA A 198 -3.09 -0.11 20.72
N ASP A 199 -3.36 -0.46 19.46
CA ASP A 199 -2.37 -0.55 18.39
C ASP A 199 -2.35 0.69 17.48
N VAL A 200 -3.38 1.56 17.56
CA VAL A 200 -3.44 2.84 16.82
C VAL A 200 -2.62 3.91 17.52
N ARG A 201 -1.30 3.76 17.50
CA ARG A 201 -0.41 4.88 17.82
C ARG A 201 0.08 5.52 16.54
N PRO A 202 -0.13 6.84 16.32
CA PRO A 202 0.33 7.52 15.11
C PRO A 202 1.81 7.27 14.81
N ALA A 203 2.66 7.21 15.84
CA ALA A 203 4.08 6.89 15.70
C ALA A 203 4.35 5.47 15.17
N ARG A 204 3.55 4.47 15.57
CA ARG A 204 3.68 3.09 15.08
C ARG A 204 3.28 2.99 13.61
N LEU A 205 2.13 3.55 13.24
CA LEU A 205 1.68 3.57 11.86
C LEU A 205 2.65 4.35 10.96
N ALA A 206 3.17 5.49 11.44
CA ALA A 206 4.19 6.25 10.73
C ALA A 206 5.48 5.45 10.51
N GLY A 207 5.94 4.70 11.50
CA GLY A 207 7.11 3.82 11.35
C GLY A 207 6.86 2.70 10.33
N ILE A 208 5.66 2.11 10.30
CA ILE A 208 5.29 1.12 9.29
C ILE A 208 5.22 1.75 7.89
N ALA A 209 4.61 2.94 7.77
CA ALA A 209 4.55 3.69 6.52
C ALA A 209 5.94 4.04 5.97
N GLU A 210 6.88 4.41 6.84
CA GLU A 210 8.28 4.63 6.47
C GLU A 210 8.91 3.34 5.91
N VAL A 211 8.71 2.21 6.59
CA VAL A 211 9.19 0.91 6.11
C VAL A 211 8.60 0.55 4.75
N LEU A 212 7.30 0.73 4.56
CA LEU A 212 6.62 0.48 3.28
C LEU A 212 7.15 1.40 2.18
N THR A 213 7.36 2.68 2.50
CA THR A 213 7.92 3.66 1.55
C THR A 213 9.32 3.24 1.10
N HIS A 214 10.16 2.77 2.02
CA HIS A 214 11.47 2.22 1.70
C HIS A 214 11.40 0.95 0.86
N ILE A 215 10.47 0.03 1.15
CA ILE A 215 10.27 -1.20 0.37
C ILE A 215 9.84 -0.86 -1.06
N VAL A 216 8.92 0.10 -1.24
CA VAL A 216 8.39 0.48 -2.55
C VAL A 216 9.43 1.19 -3.40
N LEU A 217 10.20 2.12 -2.82
CA LEU A 217 11.09 3.01 -3.59
C LEU A 217 12.53 2.53 -3.73
N LEU A 218 13.04 1.86 -2.69
CA LEU A 218 14.48 1.62 -2.53
C LEU A 218 14.83 0.15 -2.58
N ASP A 219 13.85 -0.74 -2.73
CA ASP A 219 14.14 -2.13 -3.01
C ASP A 219 14.27 -2.34 -4.54
N PRO A 220 15.50 -2.48 -5.10
CA PRO A 220 15.69 -2.79 -6.51
C PRO A 220 15.11 -4.15 -6.91
N ASP A 221 14.83 -5.01 -5.92
CA ASP A 221 14.13 -6.28 -6.09
C ASP A 221 12.61 -6.14 -5.80
N ALA A 222 12.07 -4.92 -5.66
CA ALA A 222 10.62 -4.70 -5.57
C ALA A 222 9.97 -5.15 -6.87
N ASP A 223 9.36 -6.33 -6.81
CA ASP A 223 8.46 -6.81 -7.84
C ASP A 223 7.05 -6.49 -7.34
N PRO A 224 6.32 -5.58 -8.00
CA PRO A 224 4.95 -5.19 -7.66
C PRO A 224 4.00 -6.40 -7.57
N ASP A 225 4.22 -7.42 -8.40
CA ASP A 225 3.35 -8.60 -8.52
C ASP A 225 3.62 -9.63 -7.40
N LEU A 226 4.86 -9.71 -6.91
CA LEU A 226 5.24 -10.64 -5.83
C LEU A 226 4.69 -10.24 -4.46
N TYR A 227 4.18 -9.01 -4.30
CA TYR A 227 3.47 -8.60 -3.08
C TYR A 227 2.01 -9.09 -3.03
N GLY A 228 1.48 -9.57 -4.15
CA GLY A 228 0.17 -10.21 -4.27
C GLY A 228 -1.00 -9.27 -3.95
N GLY A 229 -1.95 -9.15 -4.89
CA GLY A 229 -3.08 -8.23 -4.72
C GLY A 229 -2.71 -6.76 -4.88
N THR A 230 -1.55 -6.47 -5.48
CA THR A 230 -1.26 -5.17 -6.06
C THR A 230 -2.06 -5.05 -7.36
N ASP A 231 -3.13 -4.29 -7.33
CA ASP A 231 -3.82 -3.86 -8.55
C ASP A 231 -3.12 -2.61 -9.06
N VAL A 232 -2.27 -2.81 -10.08
CA VAL A 232 -1.77 -1.69 -10.87
C VAL A 232 -2.95 -1.29 -11.75
N ARG A 233 -3.48 -0.07 -11.57
CA ARG A 233 -4.68 0.42 -12.28
C ARG A 233 -4.45 0.61 -13.80
N ALA A 234 -3.48 -0.08 -14.37
CA ALA A 234 -3.17 -0.15 -15.80
C ALA A 234 -4.39 -0.55 -16.61
N THR A 235 -5.19 -1.53 -16.18
CA THR A 235 -6.40 -1.93 -16.90
C THR A 235 -7.41 -0.78 -16.96
N VAL A 236 -7.62 -0.09 -15.84
CA VAL A 236 -8.46 1.11 -15.79
C VAL A 236 -7.92 2.20 -16.69
N HIS A 237 -6.62 2.52 -16.62
CA HIS A 237 -6.02 3.56 -17.46
C HIS A 237 -6.05 3.21 -18.97
N GLN A 238 -5.86 1.94 -19.32
CA GLN A 238 -6.03 1.46 -20.70
C GLN A 238 -7.48 1.62 -21.16
N ALA A 239 -8.45 1.25 -20.32
CA ALA A 239 -9.87 1.43 -20.64
C ALA A 239 -10.26 2.90 -20.75
N VAL A 240 -9.68 3.79 -19.93
CA VAL A 240 -9.85 5.24 -20.03
C VAL A 240 -9.36 5.74 -21.38
N GLY A 241 -8.17 5.32 -21.82
CA GLY A 241 -7.63 5.67 -23.13
C GLY A 241 -8.52 5.18 -24.28
N ALA A 242 -8.89 3.90 -24.25
CA ALA A 242 -9.76 3.30 -25.26
C ALA A 242 -11.15 3.98 -25.31
N LEU A 243 -11.73 4.29 -24.15
CA LEU A 243 -13.01 4.96 -24.07
C LEU A 243 -12.95 6.40 -24.59
N SER A 244 -11.92 7.15 -24.18
CA SER A 244 -11.69 8.52 -24.65
C SER A 244 -11.61 8.58 -26.18
N GLU A 245 -10.90 7.63 -26.80
CA GLU A 245 -10.83 7.50 -28.26
C GLU A 245 -12.18 7.10 -28.88
N GLN A 246 -12.88 6.13 -28.28
CA GLN A 246 -14.12 5.57 -28.82
C GLN A 246 -15.27 6.58 -28.87
N ILE A 247 -15.42 7.45 -27.87
CA ILE A 247 -16.54 8.41 -27.78
C ILE A 247 -16.13 9.87 -27.89
N GLY A 248 -14.83 10.15 -28.11
CA GLY A 248 -14.31 11.49 -28.37
C GLY A 248 -14.39 12.45 -27.17
N CYS A 249 -14.27 11.94 -25.95
CA CYS A 249 -14.26 12.75 -24.72
C CYS A 249 -12.85 12.89 -24.13
N SER A 250 -12.68 13.75 -23.13
CA SER A 250 -11.39 13.89 -22.43
C SER A 250 -11.06 12.65 -21.60
N ILE A 251 -9.77 12.43 -21.29
CA ILE A 251 -9.30 11.37 -20.38
C ILE A 251 -9.99 11.48 -19.01
N ALA A 252 -10.18 12.72 -18.52
CA ALA A 252 -10.86 12.96 -17.25
C ALA A 252 -12.34 12.54 -17.30
N ASP A 253 -13.05 12.86 -18.39
CA ASP A 253 -14.46 12.47 -18.58
C ASP A 253 -14.60 10.95 -18.73
N ALA A 254 -13.70 10.31 -19.50
CA ALA A 254 -13.68 8.86 -19.64
C ALA A 254 -13.47 8.16 -18.30
N LEU A 255 -12.55 8.65 -17.47
CA LEU A 255 -12.34 8.14 -16.12
C LEU A 255 -13.57 8.37 -15.22
N ALA A 256 -14.17 9.56 -15.27
CA ALA A 256 -15.39 9.85 -14.54
C ALA A 256 -16.55 8.92 -14.93
N LEU A 257 -16.70 8.60 -16.22
CA LEU A 257 -17.71 7.64 -16.71
C LEU A 257 -17.46 6.22 -16.20
N ILE A 258 -16.20 5.75 -16.22
CA ILE A 258 -15.84 4.44 -15.66
C ILE A 258 -16.15 4.39 -14.17
N LYS A 259 -15.78 5.42 -13.40
CA LYS A 259 -16.07 5.51 -11.95
C LYS A 259 -17.57 5.55 -11.68
N ALA A 260 -18.31 6.41 -12.38
CA ALA A 260 -19.76 6.53 -12.23
C ALA A 260 -20.48 5.20 -12.51
N ARG A 261 -20.02 4.48 -13.54
CA ARG A 261 -20.54 3.15 -13.89
C ARG A 261 -20.21 2.10 -12.83
N ALA A 262 -18.97 2.07 -12.35
CA ALA A 262 -18.55 1.17 -11.27
C ALA A 262 -19.38 1.39 -10.01
N PHE A 263 -19.63 2.66 -9.65
CA PHE A 263 -20.50 3.03 -8.53
C PHE A 263 -21.93 2.53 -8.73
N ALA A 264 -22.54 2.84 -9.88
CA ALA A 264 -23.93 2.52 -10.16
C ALA A 264 -24.22 1.02 -10.25
N GLU A 265 -23.23 0.23 -10.66
CA GLU A 265 -23.34 -1.23 -10.77
C GLU A 265 -22.81 -1.96 -9.52
N GLU A 266 -22.33 -1.23 -8.50
CA GLU A 266 -21.71 -1.79 -7.28
C GLU A 266 -20.59 -2.80 -7.56
N VAL A 267 -19.79 -2.53 -8.60
CA VAL A 267 -18.67 -3.37 -9.03
C VAL A 267 -17.36 -2.61 -8.97
N SER A 268 -16.25 -3.35 -8.93
CA SER A 268 -14.91 -2.76 -9.01
C SER A 268 -14.71 -2.01 -10.35
N PRO A 269 -14.02 -0.86 -10.36
CA PRO A 269 -13.61 -0.17 -11.58
C PRO A 269 -12.90 -1.08 -12.58
N ASP A 270 -12.13 -2.06 -12.09
CA ASP A 270 -11.40 -3.02 -12.91
C ASP A 270 -12.31 -4.02 -13.64
N ILE A 271 -13.52 -4.26 -13.13
CA ILE A 271 -14.53 -5.04 -13.85
C ILE A 271 -15.07 -4.22 -15.03
N VAL A 272 -15.41 -2.94 -14.80
CA VAL A 272 -15.90 -2.04 -15.85
C VAL A 272 -14.83 -1.83 -16.92
N ALA A 273 -13.58 -1.61 -16.51
CA ALA A 273 -12.45 -1.44 -17.41
C ALA A 273 -12.25 -2.65 -18.34
N ARG A 274 -12.30 -3.87 -17.79
CA ARG A 274 -12.24 -5.10 -18.59
C ARG A 274 -13.40 -5.23 -19.57
N GLN A 275 -14.62 -4.89 -19.16
CA GLN A 275 -15.77 -4.91 -20.07
C GLN A 275 -15.61 -3.96 -21.26
N ILE A 276 -15.01 -2.78 -21.04
CA ILE A 276 -14.69 -1.83 -22.12
C ILE A 276 -13.63 -2.42 -23.06
N LEU A 277 -12.52 -2.94 -22.50
CA LEU A 277 -11.41 -3.46 -23.30
C LEU A 277 -11.75 -4.73 -24.09
N HIS A 278 -12.63 -5.58 -23.57
CA HIS A 278 -13.08 -6.77 -24.29
C HIS A 278 -14.09 -6.47 -25.40
N GLY A 279 -14.55 -5.21 -25.53
CA GLY A 279 -15.55 -4.82 -26.53
C GLY A 279 -16.95 -5.40 -26.26
N ASP A 280 -17.16 -5.98 -25.08
CA ASP A 280 -18.43 -6.61 -24.67
C ASP A 280 -19.55 -5.58 -24.45
N ARG A 281 -19.25 -4.27 -24.49
CA ARG A 281 -20.25 -3.21 -24.35
C ARG A 281 -20.05 -2.07 -25.36
N LYS A 282 -21.09 -1.85 -26.18
CA LYS A 282 -21.36 -0.54 -26.78
C LYS A 282 -21.97 0.34 -25.69
N LEU A 283 -21.21 1.32 -25.20
CA LEU A 283 -21.75 2.38 -24.35
C LEU A 283 -22.73 3.19 -25.20
N THR A 284 -24.03 2.92 -25.00
CA THR A 284 -25.15 3.71 -25.51
C THR A 284 -25.95 4.19 -24.31
#